data_AF-A0A966K8Y5-F1
#
_entry.id   AF-A0A966K8Y5-F1
#
_cell.length_a   1.000
_cell.length_b   1.000
_cell.length_c   1.000
_cell.angle_alpha   90.00
_cell.angle_beta   90.00
_cell.angle_gamma   90.00
#
_symmetry.space_group_name_H-M   'P 1'
#
loop_
_entity.id
_entity.type
_entity.pdbx_description
1 polymer ?
#
loop_
_entity_poly.entity_id
_entity_poly.type
_entity_poly.pdbx_seq_one_letter_code
_entity_poly.pdbx_strand_id
1 'polypeptide(L)'
;LDGSKPAIESTAVANATGLAVPSNGLLYPPASIEDIPVVTRPISEGGHLEQKGMVEVISSLEKDGRRVPYDIRMGVWVTVEAETDYIKHCFEEYKAHTDPSGRYFTLYKRWHLIGLEVGLSVASVALRKEATGVPYCWNADVIATAKRDLNPGDVLDGEGGYTVWGKLLPANKSSAMGGLPLGLAHQIKVIRPVKKGQSLCWDDVLIDKTTDAYKIRMEMERLFKEAIRA
;
A
#
# COMPACT_ATOMS: atom_id res chain seq x y z
N LEU A 1 12.57 -9.69 4.67
CA LEU A 1 11.36 -8.83 4.77
C LEU A 1 10.49 -9.19 3.58
N ASP A 2 9.17 -9.34 3.76
CA ASP A 2 8.26 -9.86 2.72
C ASP A 2 7.29 -8.81 2.15
N GLY A 3 7.33 -7.57 2.67
CA GLY A 3 6.50 -6.47 2.17
C GLY A 3 5.05 -6.45 2.68
N SER A 4 4.64 -7.37 3.57
CA SER A 4 3.23 -7.43 4.01
C SER A 4 2.79 -6.16 4.75
N LYS A 5 3.61 -5.69 5.70
CA LYS A 5 3.33 -4.48 6.48
C LYS A 5 3.17 -3.22 5.61
N PRO A 6 4.14 -2.87 4.73
CA PRO A 6 3.98 -1.71 3.85
C PRO A 6 2.79 -1.82 2.89
N ALA A 7 2.41 -3.02 2.44
CA ALA A 7 1.20 -3.22 1.64
C ALA A 7 -0.08 -2.87 2.42
N ILE A 8 -0.17 -3.27 3.70
CA ILE A 8 -1.29 -2.95 4.59
C ILE A 8 -1.37 -1.45 4.84
N GLU A 9 -0.25 -0.81 5.18
CA GLU A 9 -0.19 0.63 5.43
C GLU A 9 -0.55 1.44 4.18
N SER A 10 -0.05 1.04 3.01
CA SER A 10 -0.37 1.67 1.72
C SER A 10 -1.84 1.51 1.34
N THR A 11 -2.47 0.38 1.69
CA THR A 11 -3.91 0.17 1.49
C THR A 11 -4.73 1.14 2.34
N ALA A 12 -4.33 1.36 3.60
CA ALA A 12 -4.99 2.33 4.46
C ALA A 12 -4.88 3.75 3.90
N VAL A 13 -3.70 4.14 3.40
CA VAL A 13 -3.49 5.44 2.75
C VAL A 13 -4.36 5.56 1.50
N ALA A 14 -4.31 4.59 0.59
CA ALA A 14 -5.06 4.63 -0.67
C ALA A 14 -6.57 4.76 -0.42
N ASN A 15 -7.12 3.94 0.48
CA ASN A 15 -8.57 3.93 0.77
C ASN A 15 -9.03 5.16 1.57
N ALA A 16 -8.13 5.90 2.21
CA ALA A 16 -8.42 7.14 2.92
C ALA A 16 -8.13 8.42 2.11
N THR A 17 -7.51 8.31 0.93
CA THR A 17 -7.10 9.46 0.10
C THR A 17 -7.57 9.39 -1.34
N GLY A 18 -8.09 8.24 -1.79
CA GLY A 18 -8.46 8.02 -3.18
C GLY A 18 -7.29 7.79 -4.12
N LEU A 19 -6.05 7.75 -3.62
CA LEU A 19 -4.88 7.42 -4.43
C LEU A 19 -5.01 6.02 -5.03
N ALA A 20 -4.50 5.86 -6.25
CA ALA A 20 -4.36 4.57 -6.90
C ALA A 20 -3.22 3.75 -6.26
N VAL A 21 -3.11 2.49 -6.68
CA VAL A 21 -2.03 1.59 -6.26
C VAL A 21 -1.40 0.92 -7.49
N PRO A 22 -0.14 0.47 -7.42
CA PRO A 22 0.49 -0.24 -8.54
C PRO A 22 -0.29 -1.48 -8.96
N SER A 23 -0.37 -1.74 -10.26
CA SER A 23 -1.15 -2.82 -10.85
C SER A 23 -0.76 -4.23 -10.36
N ASN A 24 0.47 -4.38 -9.86
CA ASN A 24 1.04 -5.66 -9.45
C ASN A 24 1.88 -5.61 -8.18
N GLY A 25 1.51 -4.74 -7.24
CA GLY A 25 2.20 -4.59 -5.95
C GLY A 25 3.29 -3.51 -5.95
N LEU A 26 3.65 -3.08 -4.75
CA LEU A 26 4.66 -2.06 -4.49
C LEU A 26 6.02 -2.44 -5.10
N LEU A 27 6.73 -1.46 -5.66
CA LEU A 27 8.01 -1.69 -6.34
C LEU A 27 9.22 -1.52 -5.42
N TYR A 28 9.09 -0.77 -4.33
CA TYR A 28 10.18 -0.51 -3.38
C TYR A 28 11.44 0.13 -4.01
N PRO A 29 11.32 1.21 -4.82
CA PRO A 29 12.51 1.87 -5.37
C PRO A 29 13.43 2.36 -4.23
N PRO A 30 14.73 2.03 -4.26
CA PRO A 30 15.68 2.57 -3.28
C PRO A 30 15.90 4.05 -3.54
N ALA A 31 15.80 4.87 -2.49
CA ALA A 31 15.95 6.31 -2.61
C ALA A 31 16.27 6.96 -1.27
N SER A 32 17.17 7.94 -1.28
CA SER A 32 17.31 8.87 -0.15
C SER A 32 16.12 9.81 -0.14
N ILE A 33 15.97 10.59 0.94
CA ILE A 33 14.94 11.63 1.01
C ILE A 33 15.09 12.65 -0.14
N GLU A 34 16.31 12.96 -0.56
CA GLU A 34 16.59 13.91 -1.64
C GLU A 34 16.22 13.36 -3.01
N ASP A 35 16.20 12.03 -3.16
CA ASP A 35 15.87 11.37 -4.43
C ASP A 35 14.35 11.12 -4.59
N ILE A 36 13.55 11.29 -3.53
CA ILE A 36 12.10 11.01 -3.55
C ILE A 36 11.40 11.70 -4.73
N PRO A 37 11.57 13.03 -4.97
CA PRO A 37 10.90 13.71 -6.08
C PRO A 37 11.23 13.11 -7.47
N VAL A 38 12.40 12.50 -7.61
CA VAL A 38 12.86 11.88 -8.86
C VAL A 38 12.29 10.48 -9.03
N VAL A 39 12.29 9.67 -7.97
CA VAL A 39 11.87 8.26 -8.08
C VAL A 39 10.35 8.10 -8.05
N THR A 40 9.61 9.01 -7.39
CA THR A 40 8.16 8.93 -7.20
C THR A 40 7.37 9.78 -8.19
N ARG A 41 7.79 9.76 -9.46
CA ARG A 41 7.07 10.35 -10.60
C ARG A 41 6.83 9.26 -11.67
N PRO A 42 6.03 9.54 -12.72
CA PRO A 42 5.74 8.55 -13.75
C PRO A 42 7.00 8.00 -14.45
N ILE A 43 6.94 6.74 -14.87
CA ILE A 43 8.00 6.10 -15.68
C ILE A 43 8.30 6.91 -16.95
N SER A 44 7.27 7.50 -17.58
CA SER A 44 7.41 8.37 -18.77
C SER A 44 8.24 9.62 -18.51
N GLU A 45 8.43 10.00 -17.24
CA GLU A 45 9.20 11.15 -16.80
C GLU A 45 10.52 10.73 -16.13
N GLY A 46 10.87 9.43 -16.16
CA GLY A 46 12.09 8.88 -15.58
C GLY A 46 12.00 8.53 -14.09
N GLY A 47 10.79 8.39 -13.55
CA GLY A 47 10.55 7.81 -12.22
C GLY A 47 10.15 6.33 -12.28
N HIS A 48 9.45 5.84 -11.25
CA HIS A 48 9.04 4.44 -11.12
C HIS A 48 7.52 4.22 -11.12
N LEU A 49 6.72 5.28 -11.03
CA LEU A 49 5.27 5.15 -10.92
C LEU A 49 4.63 4.80 -12.26
N GLU A 50 3.64 3.91 -12.26
CA GLU A 50 2.87 3.58 -13.47
C GLU A 50 2.08 4.80 -13.98
N GLN A 51 1.66 5.68 -13.06
CA GLN A 51 0.94 6.91 -13.32
C GLN A 51 1.05 7.87 -12.12
N LYS A 52 0.55 9.11 -12.27
CA LYS A 52 0.42 10.07 -11.16
C LYS A 52 -0.69 9.64 -10.20
N GLY A 53 -0.67 10.17 -8.97
CA GLY A 53 -1.74 9.94 -8.00
C GLY A 53 -1.81 8.51 -7.47
N MET A 54 -0.66 7.92 -7.14
CA MET A 54 -0.60 6.58 -6.53
C MET A 54 0.26 6.52 -5.28
N VAL A 55 0.01 5.51 -4.45
CA VAL A 55 0.89 5.16 -3.31
C VAL A 55 2.11 4.36 -3.80
N GLU A 56 3.23 4.53 -3.09
CA GLU A 56 4.44 3.71 -3.24
C GLU A 56 5.20 3.71 -1.90
N VAL A 57 6.08 2.74 -1.72
CA VAL A 57 6.99 2.66 -0.57
C VAL A 57 8.41 2.71 -1.10
N ILE A 58 9.28 3.55 -0.53
CA ILE A 58 10.69 3.58 -0.94
C ILE A 58 11.54 2.68 -0.03
N SER A 59 12.53 2.01 -0.61
CA SER A 59 13.42 1.14 0.15
C SER A 59 14.56 1.94 0.78
N SER A 60 14.86 1.67 2.06
CA SER A 60 16.07 2.17 2.72
C SER A 60 17.32 1.34 2.39
N LEU A 61 17.18 0.35 1.52
CA LEU A 61 18.23 -0.57 1.11
C LEU A 61 18.27 -0.63 -0.41
N GLU A 62 19.48 -0.56 -0.96
CA GLU A 62 19.76 -0.91 -2.34
C GLU A 62 19.48 -2.39 -2.60
N LYS A 63 19.39 -2.78 -3.88
CA LYS A 63 19.15 -4.18 -4.28
C LYS A 63 20.23 -5.15 -3.78
N ASP A 64 21.45 -4.64 -3.60
CA ASP A 64 22.60 -5.40 -3.06
C ASP A 64 22.65 -5.40 -1.52
N GLY A 65 21.68 -4.77 -0.85
CA GLY A 65 21.60 -4.69 0.61
C GLY A 65 22.39 -3.54 1.23
N ARG A 66 23.11 -2.72 0.45
CA ARG A 66 23.72 -1.49 0.97
C ARG A 66 22.65 -0.55 1.50
N ARG A 67 22.96 0.16 2.57
CA ARG A 67 22.05 1.17 3.15
C ARG A 67 22.06 2.42 2.30
N VAL A 68 20.88 2.93 2.00
CA VAL A 68 20.72 4.23 1.37
C VAL A 68 20.97 5.30 2.43
N PRO A 69 21.87 6.28 2.18
CA PRO A 69 22.09 7.37 3.11
C PRO A 69 20.85 8.26 3.21
N TYR A 70 20.65 8.89 4.37
CA TYR A 70 19.55 9.83 4.61
C TYR A 70 18.17 9.30 4.19
N ASP A 71 17.88 8.05 4.58
CA ASP A 71 16.63 7.37 4.25
C ASP A 71 15.41 7.86 5.06
N ILE A 72 14.21 7.44 4.63
CA ILE A 72 12.91 7.76 5.23
C ILE A 72 12.27 6.57 5.99
N ARG A 73 13.01 5.50 6.31
CA ARG A 73 12.44 4.23 6.80
C ARG A 73 11.42 4.34 7.94
N MET A 74 11.55 5.35 8.79
CA MET A 74 10.69 5.59 9.97
C MET A 74 9.61 6.65 9.75
N GLY A 75 9.47 7.13 8.52
CA GLY A 75 8.70 8.31 8.18
C GLY A 75 7.67 8.09 7.08
N VAL A 76 7.08 9.20 6.66
CA VAL A 76 6.10 9.29 5.57
C VAL A 76 6.43 10.49 4.70
N TRP A 77 5.97 10.46 3.46
CA TRP A 77 6.20 11.52 2.48
C TRP A 77 5.00 11.70 1.55
N VAL A 78 4.94 12.87 0.91
CA VAL A 78 4.02 13.19 -0.18
C VAL A 78 4.81 13.98 -1.23
N THR A 79 4.79 13.49 -2.46
CA THR A 79 5.37 14.18 -3.62
C THR A 79 4.27 14.88 -4.38
N VAL A 80 4.48 16.16 -4.67
CA VAL A 80 3.52 17.06 -5.32
C VAL A 80 4.13 17.56 -6.61
N GLU A 81 3.32 17.62 -7.67
CA GLU A 81 3.69 18.22 -8.95
C GLU A 81 3.27 19.69 -9.00
N ALA A 82 4.14 20.54 -9.55
CA ALA A 82 3.81 21.88 -9.99
C ALA A 82 2.96 21.81 -11.28
N GLU A 83 1.65 21.97 -11.13
CA GLU A 83 0.69 21.96 -12.25
C GLU A 83 0.89 23.09 -13.26
N THR A 84 1.59 24.16 -12.86
CA THR A 84 1.86 25.34 -13.71
C THR A 84 3.31 25.77 -13.63
N ASP A 85 3.79 26.47 -14.66
CA ASP A 85 5.14 27.04 -14.65
C ASP A 85 5.30 28.09 -13.53
N TYR A 86 4.23 28.80 -13.19
CA TYR A 86 4.22 29.69 -12.03
C TYR A 86 4.55 28.96 -10.73
N ILE A 87 3.88 27.82 -10.45
CA ILE A 87 4.17 27.03 -9.23
C ILE A 87 5.60 26.48 -9.25
N LYS A 88 6.07 26.03 -10.41
CA LYS A 88 7.46 25.61 -10.59
C LYS A 88 8.44 26.74 -10.24
N HIS A 89 8.19 27.96 -10.71
CA HIS A 89 9.01 29.12 -10.36
C HIS A 89 8.93 29.44 -8.86
N CYS A 90 7.77 29.29 -8.21
CA CYS A 90 7.67 29.42 -6.76
C CYS A 90 8.55 28.40 -6.03
N PHE A 91 8.62 27.14 -6.48
CA PHE A 91 9.54 26.15 -5.90
C PHE A 91 11.00 26.60 -5.99
N GLU A 92 11.41 27.16 -7.14
CA GLU A 92 12.75 27.72 -7.35
C GLU A 92 13.01 28.92 -6.42
N GLU A 93 12.10 29.88 -6.35
CA GLU A 93 12.22 31.09 -5.51
C GLU A 93 12.31 30.76 -4.02
N TYR A 94 11.54 29.77 -3.57
CA TYR A 94 11.57 29.27 -2.18
C TYR A 94 12.72 28.29 -1.91
N LYS A 95 13.53 27.97 -2.93
CA LYS A 95 14.64 27.01 -2.84
C LYS A 95 14.17 25.63 -2.35
N ALA A 96 12.98 25.23 -2.76
CA ALA A 96 12.47 23.90 -2.51
C ALA A 96 13.36 22.88 -3.25
N HIS A 97 13.67 21.77 -2.59
CA HIS A 97 14.43 20.69 -3.24
C HIS A 97 13.52 19.90 -4.17
N THR A 98 13.77 19.99 -5.47
CA THR A 98 12.93 19.36 -6.50
C THR A 98 13.68 18.29 -7.29
N ASP A 99 12.94 17.59 -8.15
CA ASP A 99 13.56 16.85 -9.25
C ASP A 99 14.30 17.80 -10.23
N PRO A 100 15.15 17.26 -11.14
CA PRO A 100 15.89 18.09 -12.12
C PRO A 100 15.03 18.98 -13.01
N SER A 101 13.75 18.65 -13.24
CA SER A 101 12.86 19.50 -14.03
C SER A 101 12.29 20.69 -13.26
N GLY A 102 12.41 20.71 -11.92
CA GLY A 102 11.79 21.70 -11.05
C GLY A 102 10.30 21.48 -10.78
N ARG A 103 9.70 20.38 -11.28
CA ARG A 103 8.25 20.17 -11.20
C ARG A 103 7.81 19.39 -9.97
N TYR A 104 8.62 18.48 -9.47
CA TYR A 104 8.24 17.62 -8.35
C TYR A 104 8.98 18.04 -7.09
N PHE A 105 8.24 18.23 -6.01
CA PHE A 105 8.74 18.53 -4.69
C PHE A 105 8.15 17.54 -3.68
N THR A 106 8.90 17.20 -2.63
CA THR A 106 8.45 16.25 -1.60
C THR A 106 8.40 16.91 -0.23
N LEU A 107 7.25 16.83 0.42
CA LEU A 107 7.10 17.03 1.86
C LEU A 107 7.28 15.69 2.57
N TYR A 108 8.02 15.67 3.69
CA TYR A 108 8.22 14.46 4.46
C TYR A 108 8.24 14.72 5.97
N LYS A 109 7.83 13.71 6.74
CA LYS A 109 8.01 13.63 8.18
C LYS A 109 8.87 12.40 8.45
N ARG A 110 10.13 12.59 8.85
CA ARG A 110 11.11 11.47 8.98
C ARG A 110 10.79 10.47 10.08
N TRP A 111 9.93 10.85 11.03
CA TRP A 111 9.58 10.00 12.16
C TRP A 111 8.07 10.07 12.39
N HIS A 112 7.44 8.91 12.46
CA HIS A 112 6.18 8.75 13.19
C HIS A 112 6.47 8.00 14.50
N LEU A 113 5.77 8.35 15.58
CA LEU A 113 6.01 7.79 16.91
C LEU A 113 4.94 6.77 17.35
N ILE A 114 4.17 6.26 16.38
CA ILE A 114 3.21 5.16 16.53
C ILE A 114 2.30 5.39 17.77
N GLY A 115 2.46 4.56 18.81
CA GLY A 115 1.65 4.61 20.03
C GLY A 115 1.74 5.93 20.79
N LEU A 116 2.86 6.66 20.67
CA LEU A 116 3.04 7.96 21.32
C LEU A 116 2.18 9.06 20.68
N GLU A 117 1.75 8.89 19.42
CA GLU A 117 0.89 9.86 18.72
C GLU A 117 -0.61 9.55 18.89
N VAL A 118 -0.98 8.35 19.38
CA VAL A 118 -2.39 7.92 19.49
C VAL A 118 -3.22 8.85 20.38
N GLY A 119 -2.61 9.44 21.41
CA GLY A 119 -3.29 10.41 22.29
C GLY A 119 -3.86 11.62 21.54
N LEU A 120 -3.25 12.02 20.42
CA LEU A 120 -3.75 13.11 19.57
C LEU A 120 -5.06 12.73 18.90
N SER A 121 -5.19 11.48 18.41
CA SER A 121 -6.42 10.97 17.83
C SER A 121 -7.55 10.89 18.85
N VAL A 122 -7.24 10.45 20.08
CA VAL A 122 -8.23 10.43 21.18
C VAL A 122 -8.73 11.84 21.48
N ALA A 123 -7.82 12.81 21.61
CA ALA A 123 -8.19 14.21 21.86
C ALA A 123 -9.00 14.80 20.69
N SER A 124 -8.63 14.51 19.43
CA SER A 124 -9.36 14.95 18.24
C SER A 124 -10.81 14.46 18.24
N VAL A 125 -11.01 13.16 18.48
CA VAL A 125 -12.37 12.59 18.54
C VAL A 125 -13.15 13.15 19.73
N ALA A 126 -12.53 13.28 20.90
CA ALA A 126 -13.23 13.74 22.10
C ALA A 126 -13.66 15.22 22.00
N LEU A 127 -12.72 16.09 21.60
CA LEU A 127 -12.86 17.55 21.65
C LEU A 127 -13.38 18.15 20.34
N ARG A 128 -12.98 17.60 19.18
CA ARG A 128 -13.31 18.15 17.84
C ARG A 128 -14.34 17.31 17.09
N LYS A 129 -14.69 16.12 17.58
CA LYS A 129 -15.56 15.15 16.87
C LYS A 129 -15.02 14.79 15.49
N GLU A 130 -13.71 14.70 15.36
CA GLU A 130 -13.01 14.52 14.09
C GLU A 130 -12.13 13.27 14.13
N ALA A 131 -12.30 12.40 13.13
CA ALA A 131 -11.40 11.28 12.88
C ALA A 131 -10.09 11.78 12.29
N THR A 132 -8.96 11.25 12.75
CA THR A 132 -7.62 11.57 12.20
C THR A 132 -7.24 10.73 10.99
N GLY A 133 -8.15 9.87 10.52
CA GLY A 133 -7.99 9.01 9.35
C GLY A 133 -9.20 8.07 9.24
N VAL A 134 -9.84 8.02 8.08
CA VAL A 134 -11.01 7.17 7.81
C VAL A 134 -11.01 6.75 6.34
N PRO A 135 -11.18 5.45 6.03
CA PRO A 135 -11.38 5.05 4.63
C PRO A 135 -12.73 5.54 4.13
N TYR A 136 -12.78 6.09 2.92
CA TYR A 136 -14.02 6.52 2.28
C TYR A 136 -14.27 5.81 0.92
N CYS A 137 -13.28 5.07 0.42
CA CYS A 137 -13.40 4.28 -0.80
C CYS A 137 -12.73 2.90 -0.63
N TRP A 138 -12.91 2.03 -1.63
CA TRP A 138 -12.19 0.77 -1.76
C TRP A 138 -11.41 0.77 -3.07
N ASN A 139 -10.24 1.40 -3.08
CA ASN A 139 -9.33 1.46 -4.22
C ASN A 139 -8.24 0.38 -4.17
N ALA A 140 -7.93 -0.10 -2.97
CA ALA A 140 -6.82 -0.99 -2.69
C ALA A 140 -7.24 -2.16 -1.79
N ASP A 141 -6.56 -3.28 -1.98
CA ASP A 141 -6.70 -4.48 -1.17
C ASP A 141 -5.35 -5.19 -0.97
N VAL A 142 -5.21 -5.95 0.11
CA VAL A 142 -4.00 -6.76 0.39
C VAL A 142 -4.34 -8.23 0.29
N ILE A 143 -3.83 -8.87 -0.76
CA ILE A 143 -4.15 -10.26 -1.09
C ILE A 143 -3.04 -11.20 -0.64
N ALA A 144 -3.43 -12.28 0.02
CA ALA A 144 -2.53 -13.35 0.38
C ALA A 144 -1.86 -13.92 -0.87
N THR A 145 -0.54 -13.93 -0.90
CA THR A 145 0.27 -14.38 -2.04
C THR A 145 1.27 -15.41 -1.57
N ALA A 146 1.35 -16.55 -2.26
CA ALA A 146 2.12 -17.69 -1.80
C ALA A 146 3.64 -17.41 -1.78
N LYS A 147 4.31 -17.74 -0.67
CA LYS A 147 5.79 -17.68 -0.51
C LYS A 147 6.50 -18.90 -1.08
N ARG A 148 5.77 -20.00 -1.21
CA ARG A 148 6.22 -21.29 -1.73
C ARG A 148 5.08 -21.94 -2.52
N ASP A 149 5.36 -23.04 -3.20
CA ASP A 149 4.29 -23.88 -3.73
C ASP A 149 3.48 -24.45 -2.54
N LEU A 150 2.16 -24.36 -2.65
CA LEU A 150 1.19 -24.85 -1.68
C LEU A 150 0.38 -25.99 -2.31
N ASN A 151 0.19 -27.05 -1.55
CA ASN A 151 -0.59 -28.23 -1.97
C ASN A 151 -1.92 -28.29 -1.18
N PRO A 152 -2.95 -28.94 -1.74
CA PRO A 152 -4.16 -29.25 -0.98
C PRO A 152 -3.82 -29.95 0.35
N GLY A 153 -4.38 -29.44 1.44
CA GLY A 153 -4.09 -29.89 2.80
C GLY A 153 -3.10 -29.01 3.56
N ASP A 154 -2.27 -28.21 2.89
CA ASP A 154 -1.43 -27.20 3.55
C ASP A 154 -2.30 -26.22 4.34
N VAL A 155 -1.76 -25.71 5.45
CA VAL A 155 -2.42 -24.68 6.28
C VAL A 155 -1.67 -23.37 6.13
N LEU A 156 -2.40 -22.31 5.78
CA LEU A 156 -1.88 -20.96 5.72
C LEU A 156 -1.61 -20.43 7.12
N ASP A 157 -0.43 -19.85 7.33
CA ASP A 157 0.02 -19.29 8.61
C ASP A 157 -0.16 -17.76 8.71
N GLY A 158 -0.67 -17.11 7.65
CA GLY A 158 -1.03 -15.69 7.66
C GLY A 158 0.15 -14.72 7.56
N GLU A 159 -0.07 -13.46 7.97
CA GLU A 159 0.94 -12.40 7.96
C GLU A 159 2.17 -12.80 8.82
N GLY A 160 3.38 -12.54 8.31
CA GLY A 160 4.63 -12.83 9.03
C GLY A 160 5.05 -14.29 9.05
N GLY A 161 4.20 -15.20 8.54
CA GLY A 161 4.50 -16.63 8.45
C GLY A 161 5.41 -17.03 7.29
N TYR A 162 5.37 -18.29 6.91
CA TYR A 162 6.18 -18.92 5.86
C TYR A 162 5.37 -19.30 4.61
N THR A 163 4.04 -19.29 4.68
CA THR A 163 3.17 -19.72 3.57
C THR A 163 2.75 -18.58 2.66
N VAL A 164 2.44 -17.40 3.22
CA VAL A 164 1.92 -16.25 2.47
C VAL A 164 2.53 -14.92 2.91
N TRP A 165 2.52 -13.94 2.00
CA TRP A 165 2.75 -12.52 2.26
C TRP A 165 1.61 -11.68 1.68
N GLY A 166 1.52 -10.41 2.07
CA GLY A 166 0.52 -9.47 1.58
C GLY A 166 0.94 -8.74 0.32
N LYS A 167 0.24 -8.96 -0.78
CA LYS A 167 0.44 -8.21 -2.02
C LYS A 167 -0.62 -7.13 -2.17
N LEU A 168 -0.19 -5.87 -2.22
CA LEU A 168 -1.06 -4.74 -2.55
C LEU A 168 -1.56 -4.89 -3.99
N LEU A 169 -2.87 -4.81 -4.19
CA LEU A 169 -3.48 -4.84 -5.51
C LEU A 169 -4.61 -3.81 -5.60
N PRO A 170 -4.92 -3.29 -6.81
CA PRO A 170 -6.13 -2.53 -7.05
C PRO A 170 -7.37 -3.35 -6.65
N ALA A 171 -8.33 -2.71 -6.00
CA ALA A 171 -9.54 -3.36 -5.50
C ALA A 171 -10.37 -4.02 -6.62
N ASN A 172 -10.42 -3.40 -7.80
CA ASN A 172 -11.10 -3.98 -8.97
C ASN A 172 -10.48 -5.31 -9.41
N LYS A 173 -9.14 -5.42 -9.40
CA LYS A 173 -8.40 -6.63 -9.70
C LYS A 173 -8.59 -7.69 -8.61
N SER A 174 -8.53 -7.29 -7.34
CA SER A 174 -8.84 -8.15 -6.20
C SER A 174 -10.25 -8.75 -6.31
N SER A 175 -11.26 -7.92 -6.54
CA SER A 175 -12.65 -8.36 -6.65
C SER A 175 -12.88 -9.26 -7.86
N ALA A 176 -12.31 -8.90 -9.02
CA ALA A 176 -12.45 -9.69 -10.25
C ALA A 176 -11.87 -11.12 -10.11
N MET A 177 -10.80 -11.28 -9.35
CA MET A 177 -10.20 -12.59 -9.10
C MET A 177 -10.75 -13.32 -7.87
N GLY A 178 -11.62 -12.68 -7.08
CA GLY A 178 -12.07 -13.20 -5.79
C GLY A 178 -10.92 -13.36 -4.78
N GLY A 179 -10.01 -12.39 -4.72
CA GLY A 179 -8.78 -12.46 -3.94
C GLY A 179 -9.01 -12.73 -2.44
N LEU A 180 -8.22 -13.64 -1.87
CA LEU A 180 -8.24 -13.96 -0.44
C LEU A 180 -7.51 -12.85 0.34
N PRO A 181 -8.19 -12.09 1.21
CA PRO A 181 -7.56 -11.01 1.96
C PRO A 181 -6.53 -11.56 2.95
N LEU A 182 -5.35 -10.95 3.04
CA LEU A 182 -4.30 -11.42 3.96
C LEU A 182 -4.79 -11.49 5.42
N GLY A 183 -5.60 -10.51 5.85
CA GLY A 183 -6.16 -10.47 7.21
C GLY A 183 -7.12 -11.63 7.53
N LEU A 184 -7.56 -12.37 6.50
CA LEU A 184 -8.41 -13.55 6.61
C LEU A 184 -7.68 -14.81 6.11
N ALA A 185 -6.35 -14.84 6.12
CA ALA A 185 -5.55 -15.96 5.61
C ALA A 185 -4.88 -16.80 6.72
N HIS A 186 -5.15 -16.52 8.00
CA HIS A 186 -4.52 -17.24 9.12
C HIS A 186 -5.29 -18.52 9.47
N GLN A 187 -4.57 -19.64 9.63
CA GLN A 187 -5.10 -20.95 10.04
C GLN A 187 -6.17 -21.52 9.09
N ILE A 188 -5.98 -21.32 7.79
CA ILE A 188 -6.93 -21.76 6.76
C ILE A 188 -6.31 -22.83 5.88
N LYS A 189 -7.10 -23.86 5.58
CA LYS A 189 -6.64 -24.99 4.76
C LYS A 189 -6.73 -24.65 3.27
N VAL A 190 -5.65 -24.94 2.56
CA VAL A 190 -5.58 -24.90 1.09
C VAL A 190 -6.30 -26.13 0.52
N ILE A 191 -7.15 -25.94 -0.49
CA ILE A 191 -7.92 -27.01 -1.15
C ILE A 191 -7.61 -27.18 -2.64
N ARG A 192 -6.90 -26.22 -3.24
CA ARG A 192 -6.38 -26.29 -4.62
C ARG A 192 -4.88 -25.98 -4.63
N PRO A 193 -4.08 -26.57 -5.53
CA PRO A 193 -2.66 -26.24 -5.62
C PRO A 193 -2.45 -24.76 -6.01
N VAL A 194 -1.54 -24.08 -5.32
CA VAL A 194 -1.20 -22.67 -5.57
C VAL A 194 0.31 -22.56 -5.75
N LYS A 195 0.77 -21.90 -6.81
CA LYS A 195 2.21 -21.75 -7.09
C LYS A 195 2.83 -20.60 -6.32
N LYS A 196 4.13 -20.72 -6.01
CA LYS A 196 4.91 -19.62 -5.43
C LYS A 196 4.71 -18.33 -6.23
N GLY A 197 4.38 -17.24 -5.55
CA GLY A 197 4.15 -15.92 -6.14
C GLY A 197 2.73 -15.69 -6.68
N GLN A 198 1.88 -16.72 -6.71
CA GLN A 198 0.48 -16.60 -7.08
C GLN A 198 -0.33 -16.01 -5.92
N SER A 199 -1.18 -15.04 -6.22
CA SER A 199 -2.20 -14.53 -5.30
C SER A 199 -3.33 -15.54 -5.14
N LEU A 200 -3.70 -15.84 -3.91
CA LEU A 200 -4.76 -16.78 -3.57
C LEU A 200 -6.13 -16.13 -3.76
N CYS A 201 -7.13 -16.94 -4.10
CA CYS A 201 -8.53 -16.54 -4.12
C CYS A 201 -9.37 -17.40 -3.15
N TRP A 202 -10.63 -17.01 -2.95
CA TRP A 202 -11.60 -17.73 -2.10
C TRP A 202 -11.76 -19.21 -2.48
N ASP A 203 -11.57 -19.53 -3.76
CA ASP A 203 -11.67 -20.86 -4.33
C ASP A 203 -10.49 -21.78 -3.98
N ASP A 204 -9.36 -21.21 -3.57
CA ASP A 204 -8.14 -21.95 -3.23
C ASP A 204 -8.16 -22.46 -1.79
N VAL A 205 -9.11 -22.01 -0.98
CA VAL A 205 -9.12 -22.23 0.47
C VAL A 205 -10.46 -22.67 1.05
N LEU A 206 -10.40 -23.36 2.19
CA LEU A 206 -11.55 -23.69 3.00
C LEU A 206 -11.75 -22.62 4.10
N ILE A 207 -12.50 -21.57 3.79
CA ILE A 207 -12.85 -20.50 4.74
C ILE A 207 -14.13 -20.84 5.53
N ASP A 208 -14.14 -20.53 6.83
CA ASP A 208 -15.34 -20.58 7.65
C ASP A 208 -16.24 -19.35 7.37
N LYS A 209 -17.32 -19.63 6.64
CA LYS A 209 -18.30 -18.61 6.22
C LYS A 209 -19.20 -18.11 7.34
N THR A 210 -19.13 -18.71 8.53
CA THR A 210 -19.96 -18.33 9.68
C THR A 210 -19.35 -17.20 10.50
N THR A 211 -18.05 -16.93 10.32
CA THR A 211 -17.34 -15.87 11.03
C THR A 211 -17.84 -14.48 10.66
N ASP A 212 -17.86 -13.56 11.62
CA ASP A 212 -18.25 -12.17 11.36
C ASP A 212 -17.27 -11.48 10.42
N ALA A 213 -15.98 -11.79 10.53
CA ALA A 213 -14.95 -11.24 9.64
C ALA A 213 -15.20 -11.60 8.16
N TYR A 214 -15.60 -12.84 7.89
CA TYR A 214 -16.02 -13.25 6.54
C TYR A 214 -17.28 -12.52 6.09
N LYS A 215 -18.33 -12.48 6.93
CA LYS A 215 -19.60 -11.82 6.60
C LYS A 215 -19.42 -10.33 6.28
N ILE A 216 -18.66 -9.61 7.11
CA ILE A 216 -18.35 -8.19 6.93
C ILE A 216 -17.56 -7.98 5.64
N ARG A 217 -16.58 -8.86 5.35
CA ARG A 217 -15.83 -8.78 4.09
C ARG A 217 -16.74 -8.96 2.87
N MET A 218 -17.63 -9.95 2.89
CA MET A 218 -18.58 -10.17 1.79
C MET A 218 -19.58 -9.02 1.64
N GLU A 219 -20.02 -8.42 2.75
CA GLU A 219 -20.86 -7.22 2.75
C GLU A 219 -20.13 -6.03 2.13
N MET A 220 -18.88 -5.78 2.53
CA MET A 220 -18.03 -4.74 1.96
C MET A 220 -17.86 -4.94 0.45
N GLU A 221 -17.49 -6.14 -0.01
CA GLU A 221 -17.35 -6.42 -1.44
C GLU A 221 -18.65 -6.15 -2.21
N ARG A 222 -19.81 -6.48 -1.63
CA ARG A 222 -21.11 -6.18 -2.24
C ARG A 222 -21.39 -4.68 -2.30
N LEU A 223 -21.14 -3.94 -1.21
CA LEU A 223 -21.40 -2.50 -1.13
C LEU A 223 -20.58 -1.72 -2.16
N PHE A 224 -19.33 -2.11 -2.38
CA PHE A 224 -18.42 -1.39 -3.28
C PHE A 224 -18.36 -1.96 -4.70
N LYS A 225 -19.09 -3.05 -5.00
CA LYS A 225 -19.04 -3.77 -6.28
C LYS A 225 -19.31 -2.88 -7.50
N GLU A 226 -20.23 -1.93 -7.38
CA GLU A 226 -20.56 -0.99 -8.45
C GLU A 226 -19.51 0.12 -8.60
N ALA A 227 -18.99 0.62 -7.48
CA ALA A 227 -17.98 1.68 -7.45
C ALA A 227 -16.63 1.26 -8.05
N ILE A 228 -16.26 -0.02 -7.94
CA ILE A 228 -14.99 -0.55 -8.47
C ILE A 228 -15.05 -1.01 -9.93
N ARG A 229 -16.23 -1.03 -10.55
CA ARG A 229 -16.43 -1.42 -11.96
C ARG A 229 -16.35 -0.24 -12.94
N ALA A 230 -16.52 0.98 -12.43
CA ALA A 230 -16.37 2.23 -13.17
C ALA A 230 -14.88 2.58 -13.34
#